data_AF-A0A5D3ALE7-F1
#
_entry.id   AF-A0A5D3ALE7-F1
#
_cell.length_a   1.000
_cell.length_b   1.000
_cell.length_c   1.000
_cell.angle_alpha   90.00
_cell.angle_beta   90.00
_cell.angle_gamma   90.00
#
_symmetry.space_group_name_H-M   'P 1'
#
loop_
_entity.id
_entity.type
_entity.pdbx_description
1 polymer ?
#
loop_
_entity_poly.entity_id
_entity_poly.type
_entity_poly.pdbx_seq_one_letter_code
_entity_poly.pdbx_strand_id
1 'polypeptide(L)'
;MSTPLTPIPSSTPKRASEDDDGEPQKVSPVQRKTSDGRVLYKGWSDDCLDTLIVSSDDKGFYINGCMLEGHSTVFRDMFSVQAVTSPPQTPVSPSSSGSPHPRLLELTDTTFEDSQTISSVLFILEDAQYTLSRLIASAGVRTVPILHHVLLFAQKWDIRFITSRLHEWICEVAIESHRAPYNKFSQYDFLKLAMFADLPYAGYTVIGSWSPPVALDVTFAFWRERREDALDIMKWSKKTWAVWTLEWLYALQHSLVDSPGDKQKRAASFIKHLTS
;
A
#
# COMPACT_ATOMS: atom_id res chain seq x y z
N MET A 1 -48.33 -37.85 16.91
CA MET A 1 -48.00 -39.09 16.18
C MET A 1 -46.50 -39.29 16.27
N SER A 2 -46.12 -40.45 16.78
CA SER A 2 -44.79 -40.75 17.33
C SER A 2 -43.86 -41.35 16.28
N THR A 3 -42.59 -40.90 16.37
CA THR A 3 -41.34 -41.65 16.21
C THR A 3 -40.88 -42.22 14.85
N PRO A 4 -39.55 -42.38 14.69
CA PRO A 4 -38.81 -42.35 13.43
C PRO A 4 -38.24 -43.73 13.03
N LEU A 5 -37.68 -43.85 11.82
CA LEU A 5 -36.74 -44.92 11.47
C LEU A 5 -35.64 -44.42 10.50
N THR A 6 -34.40 -44.54 10.96
CA THR A 6 -33.16 -44.79 10.19
C THR A 6 -32.80 -46.27 10.52
N PRO A 7 -31.94 -47.08 9.82
CA PRO A 7 -30.81 -46.66 8.97
C PRO A 7 -30.25 -47.65 7.86
N ILE A 8 -29.34 -47.13 6.97
CA ILE A 8 -28.20 -47.73 6.18
C ILE A 8 -28.36 -49.01 5.27
N PRO A 9 -27.33 -49.46 4.47
CA PRO A 9 -26.63 -48.91 3.28
C PRO A 9 -26.70 -49.82 2.02
N SER A 10 -26.09 -49.35 0.92
CA SER A 10 -25.31 -50.13 -0.06
C SER A 10 -26.04 -51.10 -1.02
N SER A 11 -26.05 -50.75 -2.31
CA SER A 11 -25.50 -51.62 -3.37
C SER A 11 -25.45 -50.89 -4.72
N THR A 12 -24.27 -50.84 -5.31
CA THR A 12 -24.09 -50.52 -6.74
C THR A 12 -24.39 -51.77 -7.57
N PRO A 13 -24.90 -51.62 -8.80
CA PRO A 13 -24.18 -52.24 -9.91
C PRO A 13 -24.15 -51.40 -11.21
N LYS A 14 -22.91 -51.12 -11.67
CA LYS A 14 -22.36 -51.41 -13.01
C LYS A 14 -23.30 -51.29 -14.23
N ARG A 15 -23.05 -50.36 -15.16
CA ARG A 15 -22.29 -50.56 -16.42
C ARG A 15 -22.25 -49.30 -17.33
N ALA A 16 -21.05 -48.97 -17.81
CA ALA A 16 -20.60 -48.47 -19.14
C ALA A 16 -21.58 -47.65 -20.02
N SER A 17 -21.20 -46.60 -20.74
CA SER A 17 -19.87 -46.07 -21.14
C SER A 17 -20.09 -44.76 -21.91
N GLU A 18 -19.05 -43.91 -21.88
CA GLU A 18 -18.63 -42.97 -22.93
C GLU A 18 -19.59 -41.84 -23.30
N ASP A 19 -19.28 -40.64 -22.78
CA ASP A 19 -19.21 -39.43 -23.59
C ASP A 19 -18.20 -38.46 -22.94
N ASP A 20 -17.05 -38.37 -23.61
CA ASP A 20 -16.19 -37.18 -23.75
C ASP A 20 -15.93 -36.34 -22.49
N ASP A 21 -15.00 -36.81 -21.65
CA ASP A 21 -14.31 -36.01 -20.63
C ASP A 21 -13.43 -34.95 -21.31
N GLY A 22 -14.07 -33.89 -21.81
CA GLY A 22 -13.43 -32.60 -22.00
C GLY A 22 -13.21 -31.98 -20.62
N GLU A 23 -12.07 -32.30 -19.99
CA GLU A 23 -11.55 -31.53 -18.86
C GLU A 23 -11.72 -30.04 -19.19
N PRO A 24 -12.38 -29.23 -18.34
CA PRO A 24 -12.38 -27.79 -18.53
C PRO A 24 -10.92 -27.35 -18.47
N GLN A 25 -10.35 -27.05 -19.65
CA GLN A 25 -9.03 -26.47 -19.77
C GLN A 25 -8.97 -25.35 -18.75
N LYS A 26 -8.14 -25.58 -17.73
CA LYS A 26 -7.76 -24.56 -16.77
C LYS A 26 -6.90 -23.58 -17.56
N VAL A 27 -7.57 -22.69 -18.31
CA VAL A 27 -6.95 -21.59 -19.04
C VAL A 27 -6.31 -20.73 -17.95
N SER A 28 -5.03 -21.01 -17.73
CA SER A 28 -4.20 -20.18 -16.86
C SER A 28 -4.29 -18.77 -17.44
N PRO A 29 -4.54 -17.73 -16.62
CA PRO A 29 -4.73 -16.40 -17.14
C PRO A 29 -3.50 -16.01 -17.97
N VAL A 30 -3.70 -15.81 -19.27
CA VAL A 30 -2.64 -15.42 -20.20
C VAL A 30 -2.11 -14.08 -19.73
N GLN A 31 -0.90 -14.08 -19.16
CA GLN A 31 -0.21 -12.85 -18.81
C GLN A 31 0.16 -12.13 -20.09
N ARG A 32 -0.45 -10.96 -20.30
CA ARG A 32 -0.12 -10.10 -21.44
C ARG A 32 1.30 -9.58 -21.29
N LYS A 33 2.00 -9.48 -22.42
CA LYS A 33 3.33 -8.90 -22.51
C LYS A 33 3.33 -7.70 -23.43
N THR A 34 4.21 -6.75 -23.16
CA THR A 34 4.56 -5.67 -24.08
C THR A 34 5.34 -6.21 -25.30
N SER A 35 5.54 -5.37 -26.31
CA SER A 35 6.29 -5.72 -27.53
C SER A 35 7.76 -6.08 -27.25
N ASP A 36 8.35 -5.56 -26.17
CA ASP A 36 9.70 -5.89 -25.69
C ASP A 36 9.74 -7.09 -24.71
N GLY A 37 8.60 -7.75 -24.47
CA GLY A 37 8.51 -9.00 -23.70
C GLY A 37 8.29 -8.85 -22.19
N ARG A 38 8.14 -7.62 -21.68
CA ARG A 38 7.84 -7.35 -20.26
C ARG A 38 6.44 -7.78 -19.89
N VAL A 39 6.24 -8.24 -18.65
CA VAL A 39 4.94 -8.74 -18.18
C VAL A 39 4.08 -7.59 -17.70
N LEU A 40 2.88 -7.44 -18.24
CA LEU A 40 1.93 -6.42 -17.80
C LEU A 40 1.27 -6.83 -16.48
N TYR A 41 1.13 -5.88 -15.57
CA TYR A 41 0.42 -6.09 -14.32
C TYR A 41 -1.08 -6.27 -14.59
N LYS A 42 -1.71 -7.21 -13.87
CA LYS A 42 -3.12 -7.54 -14.08
C LYS A 42 -4.00 -6.31 -13.78
N GLY A 43 -4.82 -5.93 -14.75
CA GLY A 43 -5.69 -4.74 -14.66
C GLY A 43 -5.09 -3.47 -15.28
N TRP A 44 -3.82 -3.47 -15.68
CA TRP A 44 -3.10 -2.31 -16.23
C TRP A 44 -2.50 -2.62 -17.61
N SER A 45 -3.29 -3.26 -18.48
CA SER A 45 -2.86 -3.76 -19.80
C SER A 45 -3.57 -3.11 -20.98
N ASP A 46 -4.16 -1.93 -20.78
CA ASP A 46 -4.78 -1.14 -21.83
C ASP A 46 -3.72 -0.34 -22.59
N ASP A 47 -3.29 -0.86 -23.74
CA ASP A 47 -2.27 -0.26 -24.60
C ASP A 47 -2.78 0.95 -25.41
N CYS A 48 -4.04 1.35 -25.24
CA CYS A 48 -4.56 2.61 -25.77
C CYS A 48 -4.12 3.82 -24.93
N LEU A 49 -3.53 3.60 -23.75
CA LEU A 49 -3.07 4.66 -22.87
C LEU A 49 -1.69 5.20 -23.28
N ASP A 50 -1.44 6.47 -22.98
CA ASP A 50 -0.33 7.23 -23.54
C ASP A 50 1.01 7.04 -22.82
N THR A 51 1.05 6.28 -21.73
CA THR A 51 2.22 6.14 -20.86
C THR A 51 2.34 4.70 -20.34
N LEU A 52 3.55 4.14 -20.42
CA LEU A 52 3.94 2.85 -19.86
C LEU A 52 4.94 3.07 -18.73
N ILE A 53 4.56 2.73 -17.51
CA ILE A 53 5.46 2.66 -16.36
C ILE A 53 5.99 1.24 -16.23
N VAL A 54 7.29 1.09 -16.00
CA VAL A 54 7.92 -0.20 -15.69
C VAL A 54 8.50 -0.12 -14.30
N SER A 55 8.01 -0.98 -13.40
CA SER A 55 8.52 -1.10 -12.03
C SER A 55 9.93 -1.72 -12.01
N SER A 56 10.62 -1.59 -10.87
CA SER A 56 11.97 -2.13 -10.70
C SER A 56 12.06 -3.66 -10.77
N ASP A 57 10.93 -4.36 -10.71
CA ASP A 57 10.77 -5.81 -10.88
C ASP A 57 10.15 -6.18 -12.25
N ASP A 58 10.35 -5.32 -13.26
CA ASP A 58 10.00 -5.50 -14.67
C ASP A 58 8.51 -5.75 -14.94
N LYS A 59 7.62 -5.14 -14.15
CA LYS A 59 6.18 -5.14 -14.42
C LYS A 59 5.74 -3.85 -15.09
N GLY A 60 5.04 -3.99 -16.20
CA GLY A 60 4.49 -2.86 -16.96
C GLY A 60 3.10 -2.46 -16.50
N PHE A 61 2.84 -1.15 -16.47
CA PHE A 61 1.56 -0.53 -16.16
C PHE A 61 1.25 0.53 -17.23
N TYR A 62 0.22 0.27 -18.03
CA TYR A 62 -0.31 1.31 -18.91
C TYR A 62 -1.22 2.24 -18.13
N ILE A 63 -0.96 3.55 -18.22
CA ILE A 63 -1.70 4.59 -17.52
C ILE A 63 -1.92 5.82 -18.40
N ASN A 64 -2.90 6.65 -18.04
CA ASN A 64 -2.97 8.01 -18.57
C ASN A 64 -1.94 8.88 -17.83
N GLY A 65 -0.92 9.36 -18.53
CA GLY A 65 0.18 10.13 -17.94
C GLY A 65 -0.28 11.42 -17.28
N CYS A 66 -1.40 12.00 -17.69
CA CYS A 66 -1.96 13.19 -17.06
C CYS A 66 -2.33 12.95 -15.58
N MET A 67 -2.61 11.70 -15.19
CA MET A 67 -2.83 11.32 -13.79
C MET A 67 -1.59 11.61 -12.94
N LEU A 68 -0.40 11.24 -13.43
CA LEU A 68 0.84 11.51 -12.70
C LEU A 68 1.22 13.00 -12.75
N GLU A 69 1.06 13.65 -13.90
CA GLU A 69 1.35 15.09 -14.06
C GLU A 69 0.50 15.97 -13.14
N GLY A 70 -0.76 15.59 -12.95
CA GLY A 70 -1.69 16.29 -12.06
C GLY A 70 -1.31 16.19 -10.58
N HIS A 71 -0.59 15.13 -10.19
CA HIS A 71 -0.26 14.85 -8.80
C HIS A 71 1.22 15.06 -8.43
N SER A 72 2.11 15.22 -9.41
CA SER A 72 3.55 15.35 -9.21
C SER A 72 4.15 16.44 -10.10
N THR A 73 4.88 17.36 -9.47
CA THR A 73 5.67 18.36 -10.19
C THR A 73 6.82 17.70 -10.97
N VAL A 74 7.44 16.68 -10.38
CA VAL A 74 8.54 15.90 -10.97
C VAL A 74 8.08 15.20 -12.26
N PHE A 75 6.93 14.51 -12.23
CA PHE A 75 6.42 13.84 -13.44
C PHE A 75 6.03 14.83 -14.52
N ARG A 76 5.39 15.95 -14.16
CA ARG A 76 5.03 17.00 -15.11
C ARG A 76 6.26 17.57 -15.83
N ASP A 77 7.33 17.85 -15.09
CA ASP A 77 8.55 18.40 -15.67
C ASP A 77 9.27 17.36 -16.54
N MET A 78 9.37 16.13 -16.07
CA MET A 78 10.00 15.02 -16.81
C MET A 78 9.28 14.73 -18.12
N PHE A 79 7.95 14.68 -18.11
CA PHE A 79 7.16 14.43 -19.31
C PHE A 79 7.16 15.63 -20.28
N SER A 80 7.23 16.85 -19.76
CA SER A 80 7.39 18.05 -20.59
C SER A 80 8.72 18.04 -21.35
N VAL A 81 9.82 17.61 -20.69
CA VAL A 81 11.13 17.45 -21.35
C VAL A 81 11.07 16.38 -22.45
N GLN A 82 10.46 15.22 -22.16
CA GLN A 82 10.32 14.15 -23.16
C GLN A 82 9.55 14.61 -24.41
N ALA A 83 8.52 15.44 -24.24
CA ALA A 83 7.76 16.01 -25.35
C ALA A 83 8.61 16.94 -26.24
N VAL A 84 9.56 17.67 -25.66
CA VAL A 84 10.46 18.60 -26.39
C VAL A 84 11.62 17.86 -27.07
N THR A 85 12.14 16.79 -26.47
CA THR A 85 13.26 16.02 -27.02
C THR A 85 12.84 14.96 -28.05
N SER A 86 11.54 14.70 -28.18
CA SER A 86 11.01 13.80 -29.20
C SER A 86 11.23 14.41 -30.59
N PRO A 87 11.89 13.73 -31.54
CA PRO A 87 12.10 14.27 -32.87
C PRO A 87 10.74 14.61 -33.52
N PRO A 88 10.64 15.71 -34.29
CA PRO A 88 9.40 16.07 -34.96
C PRO A 88 9.01 14.90 -35.85
N GLN A 89 7.88 14.27 -35.55
CA GLN A 89 7.32 13.22 -36.39
C GLN A 89 7.01 13.88 -37.75
N THR A 90 7.82 13.57 -38.75
CA THR A 90 7.53 13.86 -40.15
C THR A 90 6.09 13.41 -40.45
N PRO A 91 5.28 14.20 -41.17
CA PRO A 91 3.90 13.84 -41.45
C PRO A 91 3.89 12.60 -42.34
N VAL A 92 3.68 11.43 -41.74
CA VAL A 92 3.53 10.17 -42.48
C VAL A 92 2.08 10.10 -42.97
N SER A 93 1.95 9.77 -44.26
CA SER A 93 0.72 9.57 -45.01
C SER A 93 -0.39 8.80 -44.26
N PRO A 94 -1.68 9.01 -44.61
CA PRO A 94 -2.84 8.58 -43.83
C PRO A 94 -3.18 7.08 -43.97
N SER A 95 -2.20 6.21 -43.78
CA SER A 95 -2.37 4.75 -43.93
C SER A 95 -1.39 3.98 -43.05
N SER A 96 -1.47 4.21 -41.74
CA SER A 96 -0.96 3.27 -40.73
C SER A 96 -1.73 3.52 -39.45
N SER A 97 -2.37 2.49 -38.91
CA SER A 97 -3.02 2.48 -37.60
C SER A 97 -1.99 2.51 -36.45
N GLY A 98 -0.99 3.39 -36.56
CA GLY A 98 0.05 3.54 -35.55
C GLY A 98 -0.49 4.40 -34.43
N SER A 99 -0.89 3.77 -33.32
CA SER A 99 -1.00 4.51 -32.06
C SER A 99 0.35 5.19 -31.78
N PRO A 100 0.35 6.42 -31.23
CA PRO A 100 1.58 7.02 -30.72
C PRO A 100 2.23 6.01 -29.76
N HIS A 101 3.53 5.76 -29.91
CA HIS A 101 4.23 4.93 -28.93
C HIS A 101 4.06 5.54 -27.53
N PRO A 102 3.69 4.75 -26.52
CA PRO A 102 3.50 5.23 -25.17
C PRO A 102 4.80 5.82 -24.64
N ARG A 103 4.70 6.91 -23.87
CA ARG A 103 5.83 7.45 -23.12
C ARG A 103 6.33 6.37 -22.15
N LEU A 104 7.61 6.05 -22.19
CA LEU A 104 8.20 5.02 -21.34
C LEU A 104 8.83 5.66 -20.10
N LEU A 105 8.45 5.17 -18.92
CA LEU A 105 9.03 5.52 -17.64
C LEU A 105 9.53 4.26 -16.94
N GLU A 106 10.85 4.12 -16.82
CA GLU A 106 11.47 3.01 -16.10
C GLU A 106 11.87 3.45 -14.69
N LEU A 107 11.35 2.74 -13.70
CA LEU A 107 11.63 2.96 -12.30
C LEU A 107 12.77 2.02 -11.86
N THR A 108 13.75 2.57 -11.16
CA THR A 108 15.05 1.91 -10.94
C THR A 108 15.37 1.65 -9.48
N ASP A 109 14.64 2.26 -8.55
CA ASP A 109 14.85 2.06 -7.13
C ASP A 109 14.25 0.73 -6.67
N THR A 110 15.12 -0.27 -6.57
CA THR A 110 14.74 -1.63 -6.15
C THR A 110 14.23 -1.73 -4.71
N THR A 111 14.28 -0.64 -3.93
CA THR A 111 13.86 -0.62 -2.53
C THR A 111 12.35 -0.43 -2.39
N PHE A 112 11.76 0.46 -3.19
CA PHE A 112 10.36 0.85 -3.06
C PHE A 112 9.63 1.10 -4.39
N GLU A 113 10.27 0.92 -5.54
CA GLU A 113 9.62 1.06 -6.86
C GLU A 113 9.19 -0.30 -7.46
N ASP A 114 8.87 -1.27 -6.59
CA ASP A 114 8.35 -2.58 -6.97
C ASP A 114 6.88 -2.53 -7.42
N SER A 115 6.46 -3.55 -8.17
CA SER A 115 5.11 -3.64 -8.72
C SER A 115 3.98 -3.55 -7.68
N GLN A 116 4.20 -4.00 -6.44
CA GLN A 116 3.19 -3.89 -5.38
C GLN A 116 3.00 -2.44 -4.94
N THR A 117 4.10 -1.71 -4.81
CA THR A 117 4.11 -0.29 -4.44
C THR A 117 3.48 0.54 -5.55
N ILE A 118 3.92 0.33 -6.80
CA ILE A 118 3.36 1.04 -7.96
C ILE A 118 1.87 0.76 -8.10
N SER A 119 1.44 -0.50 -8.03
CA SER A 119 0.01 -0.82 -8.08
C SER A 119 -0.78 -0.12 -6.98
N SER A 120 -0.24 -0.01 -5.76
CA SER A 120 -0.93 0.64 -4.63
C SER A 120 -1.02 2.16 -4.83
N VAL A 121 0.06 2.78 -5.29
CA VAL A 121 0.09 4.21 -5.66
C VAL A 121 -0.96 4.50 -6.72
N LEU A 122 -0.98 3.73 -7.81
CA LEU A 122 -1.89 3.96 -8.91
C LEU A 122 -3.35 3.79 -8.49
N PHE A 123 -3.68 2.79 -7.66
CA PHE A 123 -5.04 2.66 -7.11
C PHE A 123 -5.44 3.84 -6.21
N ILE A 124 -4.52 4.39 -5.41
CA ILE A 124 -4.78 5.57 -4.57
C ILE A 124 -5.07 6.80 -5.44
N LEU A 125 -4.35 6.96 -6.56
CA LEU A 125 -4.50 8.11 -7.47
C LEU A 125 -5.74 8.01 -8.35
N GLU A 126 -6.04 6.82 -8.87
CA GLU A 126 -7.15 6.61 -9.81
C GLU A 126 -8.52 6.56 -9.10
N ASP A 127 -8.59 5.87 -7.96
CA ASP A 127 -9.85 5.63 -7.26
C ASP A 127 -9.89 6.43 -5.95
N ALA A 128 -10.58 7.56 -5.98
CA ALA A 128 -10.78 8.40 -4.79
C ALA A 128 -11.50 7.66 -3.64
N GLN A 129 -12.18 6.54 -3.93
CA GLN A 129 -12.85 5.66 -2.97
C GLN A 129 -11.98 4.46 -2.57
N TYR A 130 -10.72 4.40 -2.99
CA TYR A 130 -9.79 3.36 -2.54
C TYR A 130 -9.54 3.52 -1.04
N THR A 131 -10.03 2.56 -0.26
CA THR A 131 -9.94 2.59 1.20
C THR A 131 -8.77 1.77 1.73
N LEU A 132 -8.29 2.12 2.91
CA LEU A 132 -7.29 1.32 3.61
C LEU A 132 -7.77 -0.13 3.82
N SER A 133 -9.05 -0.34 4.13
CA SER A 133 -9.64 -1.68 4.24
C SER A 133 -9.45 -2.54 2.99
N ARG A 134 -9.53 -1.97 1.77
CA ARG A 134 -9.26 -2.71 0.52
C ARG A 134 -7.79 -3.07 0.38
N LEU A 135 -6.88 -2.18 0.78
CA LEU A 135 -5.44 -2.49 0.84
C LEU A 135 -5.17 -3.60 1.86
N ILE A 136 -5.78 -3.55 3.05
CA ILE A 136 -5.61 -4.59 4.08
C ILE A 136 -6.13 -5.95 3.59
N ALA A 137 -7.29 -5.97 2.92
CA ALA A 137 -7.86 -7.20 2.40
C ALA A 137 -6.96 -7.87 1.35
N SER A 138 -6.25 -7.08 0.54
CA SER A 138 -5.37 -7.59 -0.51
C SER A 138 -3.94 -7.90 -0.04
N ALA A 139 -3.39 -7.07 0.86
CA ALA A 139 -2.00 -7.17 1.30
C ALA A 139 -1.79 -7.86 2.66
N GLY A 140 -2.78 -7.84 3.55
CA GLY A 140 -2.70 -8.42 4.90
C GLY A 140 -1.46 -7.98 5.68
N VAL A 141 -0.59 -8.93 6.02
CA VAL A 141 0.67 -8.66 6.75
C VAL A 141 1.61 -7.69 6.02
N ARG A 142 1.46 -7.54 4.69
CA ARG A 142 2.28 -6.67 3.84
C ARG A 142 1.80 -5.21 3.82
N THR A 143 0.66 -4.88 4.45
CA THR A 143 0.11 -3.52 4.41
C THR A 143 1.09 -2.47 4.93
N VAL A 144 1.65 -2.63 6.13
CA VAL A 144 2.60 -1.64 6.70
C VAL A 144 3.86 -1.49 5.82
N PRO A 145 4.53 -2.57 5.35
CA PRO A 145 5.62 -2.45 4.39
C PRO A 145 5.23 -1.68 3.11
N ILE A 146 4.07 -1.97 2.53
CA ILE A 146 3.59 -1.28 1.34
C ILE A 146 3.35 0.20 1.63
N LEU A 147 2.70 0.55 2.75
CA LEU A 147 2.49 1.96 3.13
C LEU A 147 3.82 2.71 3.30
N HIS A 148 4.84 2.06 3.86
CA HIS A 148 6.18 2.62 3.97
C HIS A 148 6.82 2.85 2.59
N HIS A 149 6.70 1.90 1.67
CA HIS A 149 7.23 2.07 0.30
C HIS A 149 6.44 3.13 -0.49
N VAL A 150 5.13 3.17 -0.34
CA VAL A 150 4.24 4.21 -0.90
C VAL A 150 4.65 5.60 -0.40
N LEU A 151 5.00 5.72 0.89
CA LEU A 151 5.52 6.97 1.45
C LEU A 151 6.85 7.38 0.79
N LEU A 152 7.82 6.47 0.69
CA LEU A 152 9.12 6.74 0.05
C LEU A 152 8.95 7.13 -1.41
N PHE A 153 8.04 6.44 -2.12
CA PHE A 153 7.67 6.79 -3.49
C PHE A 153 7.09 8.20 -3.57
N ALA A 154 6.12 8.53 -2.72
CA ALA A 154 5.51 9.86 -2.69
C ALA A 154 6.52 10.97 -2.37
N GLN A 155 7.48 10.71 -1.50
CA GLN A 155 8.56 11.66 -1.19
C GLN A 155 9.51 11.85 -2.38
N LYS A 156 9.95 10.76 -3.02
CA LYS A 156 10.83 10.83 -4.21
C LYS A 156 10.19 11.59 -5.37
N TRP A 157 8.90 11.34 -5.59
CA TRP A 157 8.17 11.88 -6.74
C TRP A 157 7.29 13.10 -6.41
N ASP A 158 7.46 13.71 -5.23
CA ASP A 158 6.70 14.89 -4.77
C ASP A 158 5.17 14.76 -4.95
N ILE A 159 4.61 13.64 -4.47
CA ILE A 159 3.17 13.33 -4.58
C ILE A 159 2.45 13.65 -3.28
N ARG A 160 2.21 14.94 -3.03
CA ARG A 160 1.60 15.43 -1.77
C ARG A 160 0.25 14.80 -1.44
N PHE A 161 -0.55 14.47 -2.45
CA PHE A 161 -1.85 13.81 -2.26
C PHE A 161 -1.72 12.47 -1.50
N ILE A 162 -0.68 11.69 -1.80
CA ILE A 162 -0.45 10.40 -1.13
C ILE A 162 -0.08 10.61 0.34
N THR A 163 0.77 11.60 0.64
CA THR A 163 1.10 11.94 2.03
C THR A 163 -0.14 12.36 2.83
N SER A 164 -1.03 13.16 2.23
CA SER A 164 -2.33 13.49 2.84
C SER A 164 -3.20 12.26 3.06
N ARG A 165 -3.23 11.33 2.10
CA ARG A 165 -3.99 10.08 2.25
C ARG A 165 -3.42 9.18 3.34
N LEU A 166 -2.10 9.11 3.47
CA LEU A 166 -1.43 8.38 4.55
C LEU A 166 -1.77 8.96 5.92
N HIS A 167 -1.86 10.28 6.06
CA HIS A 167 -2.33 10.92 7.28
C HIS A 167 -3.74 10.43 7.69
N GLU A 168 -4.70 10.46 6.76
CA GLU A 168 -6.06 9.98 7.00
C GLU A 168 -6.07 8.52 7.44
N TRP A 169 -5.33 7.66 6.73
CA TRP A 169 -5.25 6.23 7.01
C TRP A 169 -4.59 5.93 8.35
N ILE A 170 -3.53 6.65 8.74
CA ILE A 170 -2.90 6.47 10.05
C ILE A 170 -3.88 6.84 11.17
N CYS A 171 -4.61 7.95 11.02
CA CYS A 171 -5.63 8.36 11.97
C CYS A 171 -6.78 7.35 12.05
N GLU A 172 -7.25 6.83 10.90
CA GLU A 172 -8.30 5.81 10.82
C GLU A 172 -7.90 4.54 11.60
N VAL A 173 -6.69 4.00 11.36
CA VAL A 173 -6.21 2.82 12.09
C VAL A 173 -6.12 3.07 13.58
N ALA A 174 -5.64 4.24 13.99
CA ALA A 174 -5.50 4.58 15.39
C ALA A 174 -6.85 4.64 16.13
N ILE A 175 -7.87 5.22 15.50
CA ILE A 175 -9.22 5.34 16.07
C ILE A 175 -9.93 3.98 16.08
N GLU A 176 -9.84 3.24 14.98
CA GLU A 176 -10.55 1.97 14.79
C GLU A 176 -9.72 0.75 15.24
N SER A 177 -8.60 0.94 15.94
CA SER A 177 -7.63 -0.12 16.31
C SER A 177 -8.23 -1.26 17.14
N HIS A 178 -9.41 -1.08 17.72
CA HIS A 178 -10.13 -2.09 18.49
C HIS A 178 -10.96 -3.04 17.61
N ARG A 179 -11.21 -2.70 16.35
CA ARG A 179 -12.06 -3.46 15.42
C ARG A 179 -11.24 -4.17 14.35
N ALA A 180 -11.76 -5.29 13.84
CA ALA A 180 -11.19 -5.90 12.65
C ALA A 180 -11.45 -5.01 11.41
N PRO A 181 -10.51 -4.93 10.45
CA PRO A 181 -9.22 -5.62 10.42
C PRO A 181 -8.07 -4.89 11.14
N TYR A 182 -8.30 -3.70 11.67
CA TYR A 182 -7.29 -2.81 12.24
C TYR A 182 -6.62 -3.33 13.53
N ASN A 183 -7.35 -4.14 14.30
CA ASN A 183 -6.89 -4.78 15.54
C ASN A 183 -5.71 -5.75 15.37
N LYS A 184 -5.27 -5.99 14.14
CA LYS A 184 -4.10 -6.81 13.82
C LYS A 184 -2.80 -6.01 13.79
N PHE A 185 -2.86 -4.69 13.74
CA PHE A 185 -1.70 -3.81 13.60
C PHE A 185 -1.03 -3.46 14.92
N SER A 186 0.23 -3.01 14.81
CA SER A 186 1.01 -2.48 15.91
C SER A 186 0.89 -0.96 16.00
N GLN A 187 0.67 -0.42 17.20
CA GLN A 187 0.71 1.02 17.46
C GLN A 187 2.05 1.63 17.02
N TYR A 188 3.14 0.93 17.33
CA TYR A 188 4.50 1.36 17.02
C TYR A 188 4.72 1.55 15.52
N ASP A 189 4.20 0.65 14.69
CA ASP A 189 4.39 0.74 13.24
C ASP A 189 3.70 1.97 12.65
N PHE A 190 2.49 2.29 13.11
CA PHE A 190 1.76 3.46 12.65
C PHE A 190 2.30 4.78 13.21
N LEU A 191 2.83 4.76 14.44
CA LEU A 191 3.55 5.91 14.98
C LEU A 191 4.85 6.17 14.20
N LYS A 192 5.55 5.10 13.80
CA LYS A 192 6.77 5.20 13.00
C LYS A 192 6.50 5.66 11.56
N LEU A 193 5.40 5.21 10.96
CA LEU A 193 4.93 5.74 9.67
C LEU A 193 4.63 7.24 9.77
N ALA A 194 3.96 7.68 10.83
CA ALA A 194 3.70 9.10 11.07
C ALA A 194 5.00 9.91 11.18
N MET A 195 6.00 9.38 11.88
CA MET A 195 7.32 10.00 11.98
C MET A 195 8.02 10.10 10.62
N PHE A 196 8.10 9.02 9.86
CA PHE A 196 8.77 9.04 8.55
C PHE A 196 8.08 9.97 7.55
N ALA A 197 6.78 10.18 7.70
CA ALA A 197 5.99 11.09 6.88
C ALA A 197 5.97 12.53 7.39
N ASP A 198 6.60 12.81 8.54
CA ASP A 198 6.51 14.07 9.27
C ASP A 198 5.06 14.54 9.49
N LEU A 199 4.23 13.62 10.02
CA LEU A 199 2.81 13.83 10.27
C LEU A 199 2.53 13.91 11.79
N PRO A 200 2.81 15.05 12.44
CA PRO A 200 2.73 15.17 13.89
C PRO A 200 1.31 14.94 14.43
N TYR A 201 0.26 15.36 13.70
CA TYR A 201 -1.14 15.11 14.09
C TYR A 201 -1.57 13.65 13.92
N ALA A 202 -1.00 12.93 12.96
CA ALA A 202 -1.17 11.48 12.86
C ALA A 202 -0.57 10.80 14.09
N GLY A 203 0.65 11.22 14.48
CA GLY A 203 1.33 10.74 15.69
C GLY A 203 0.54 11.03 16.97
N TYR A 204 0.01 12.25 17.11
CA TYR A 204 -0.92 12.63 18.19
C TYR A 204 -2.10 11.66 18.27
N THR A 205 -2.74 11.36 17.13
CA THR A 205 -3.92 10.48 17.08
C THR A 205 -3.55 9.05 17.47
N VAL A 206 -2.40 8.55 17.00
CA VAL A 206 -1.87 7.23 17.38
C VAL A 206 -1.61 7.15 18.89
N ILE A 207 -1.09 8.19 19.53
CA ILE A 207 -0.83 8.18 20.98
C ILE A 207 -2.14 8.27 21.77
N GLY A 208 -3.06 9.15 21.35
CA GLY A 208 -4.26 9.49 22.10
C GLY A 208 -5.39 8.46 21.98
N SER A 209 -5.57 7.88 20.79
CA SER A 209 -6.77 7.11 20.46
C SER A 209 -6.54 5.60 20.39
N TRP A 210 -5.29 5.16 20.28
CA TRP A 210 -5.01 3.73 20.09
C TRP A 210 -5.47 2.89 21.27
N SER A 211 -6.35 1.95 20.96
CA SER A 211 -6.85 0.94 21.87
C SER A 211 -6.16 -0.39 21.56
N PRO A 212 -5.35 -0.94 22.48
CA PRO A 212 -4.68 -2.21 22.24
C PRO A 212 -5.73 -3.32 22.00
N PRO A 213 -5.47 -4.24 21.06
CA PRO A 213 -6.40 -5.31 20.76
C PRO A 213 -6.62 -6.22 21.97
N VAL A 214 -7.86 -6.65 22.19
CA VAL A 214 -8.26 -7.54 23.32
C VAL A 214 -7.57 -8.91 23.22
N ALA A 215 -7.27 -9.36 22.00
CA ALA A 215 -6.43 -10.52 21.75
C ALA A 215 -4.99 -10.04 21.51
N LEU A 216 -4.04 -10.62 22.23
CA LEU A 216 -2.61 -10.25 22.15
C LEU A 216 -1.97 -10.54 20.78
N ASP A 217 -2.69 -11.11 19.82
CA ASP A 217 -2.18 -11.51 18.51
C ASP A 217 -2.10 -10.34 17.51
N VAL A 218 -1.20 -9.39 17.79
CA VAL A 218 -0.71 -8.44 16.78
C VAL A 218 -0.02 -9.24 15.67
N THR A 219 -0.73 -9.46 14.57
CA THR A 219 -0.28 -10.29 13.45
C THR A 219 0.42 -9.47 12.37
N PHE A 220 0.18 -8.17 12.30
CA PHE A 220 0.70 -7.26 11.28
C PHE A 220 1.73 -6.30 11.91
N ALA A 221 2.85 -6.86 12.40
CA ALA A 221 3.98 -6.10 12.93
C ALA A 221 5.19 -6.17 11.98
N PHE A 222 5.59 -5.02 11.42
CA PHE A 222 6.71 -4.92 10.49
C PHE A 222 8.04 -4.68 11.20
N TRP A 223 8.15 -3.62 12.00
CA TRP A 223 9.41 -3.27 12.67
C TRP A 223 9.62 -4.01 14.01
N ARG A 224 8.69 -4.90 14.39
CA ARG A 224 8.72 -5.84 15.53
C ARG A 224 9.41 -5.28 16.78
N GLU A 225 8.78 -4.31 17.45
CA GLU A 225 9.07 -4.03 18.86
C GLU A 225 8.14 -4.83 19.80
N ARG A 226 8.61 -5.14 21.01
CA ARG A 226 7.86 -5.98 21.98
C ARG A 226 6.51 -5.32 22.30
N ARG A 227 5.44 -6.13 22.18
CA ARG A 227 4.04 -5.70 22.15
C ARG A 227 3.57 -4.90 23.37
N GLU A 228 4.11 -5.21 24.56
CA GLU A 228 3.67 -4.63 25.82
C GLU A 228 4.26 -3.23 26.08
N ASP A 229 5.30 -2.87 25.34
CA ASP A 229 6.17 -1.70 25.59
C ASP A 229 6.37 -0.85 24.33
N ALA A 230 5.43 -0.90 23.39
CA ALA A 230 5.52 -0.26 22.08
C ALA A 230 5.87 1.25 22.15
N LEU A 231 5.48 1.93 23.22
CA LEU A 231 5.79 3.34 23.47
C LEU A 231 6.81 3.56 24.59
N ASP A 232 7.27 2.51 25.29
CA ASP A 232 8.29 2.64 26.31
C ASP A 232 9.67 2.71 25.65
N ILE A 233 10.06 3.92 25.27
CA ILE A 233 11.31 4.19 24.56
C ILE A 233 12.53 3.66 25.33
N MET A 234 12.47 3.57 26.66
CA MET A 234 13.59 3.11 27.49
C MET A 234 13.85 1.61 27.30
N LYS A 235 12.88 0.87 26.76
CA LYS A 235 12.98 -0.56 26.47
C LYS A 235 13.31 -0.85 25.01
N TRP A 236 13.39 0.17 24.15
CA TRP A 236 13.72 0.00 22.75
C TRP A 236 15.19 -0.40 22.55
N SER A 237 15.44 -1.18 21.50
CA SER A 237 16.81 -1.53 21.11
C SER A 237 17.59 -0.30 20.62
N LYS A 238 18.93 -0.34 20.71
CA LYS A 238 19.80 0.71 20.12
C LYS A 238 19.52 0.93 18.63
N LYS A 239 19.25 -0.16 17.89
CA LYS A 239 18.90 -0.09 16.47
C LYS A 239 17.61 0.69 16.26
N THR A 240 16.63 0.48 17.13
CA THR A 240 15.35 1.18 17.08
C THR A 240 15.54 2.67 17.34
N TRP A 241 16.24 3.04 18.41
CA TRP A 241 16.57 4.44 18.70
C TRP A 241 17.23 5.17 17.52
N ALA A 242 18.17 4.52 16.83
CA ALA A 242 18.92 5.14 15.73
C ALA A 242 18.08 5.48 14.48
N VAL A 243 16.86 4.94 14.37
CA VAL A 243 15.99 5.17 13.21
C VAL A 243 15.00 6.32 13.46
N TRP A 244 14.82 6.74 14.71
CA TRP A 244 13.90 7.82 15.05
C TRP A 244 14.59 9.18 15.01
N THR A 245 13.83 10.21 14.65
CA THR A 245 14.30 11.59 14.71
C THR A 245 14.38 12.05 16.17
N LEU A 246 15.29 12.97 16.46
CA LEU A 246 15.55 13.43 17.82
C LEU A 246 14.34 14.15 18.41
N GLU A 247 13.63 14.92 17.58
CA GLU A 247 12.44 15.68 17.91
C GLU A 247 11.31 14.75 18.36
N TRP A 248 11.07 13.66 17.62
CA TRP A 248 10.05 12.67 17.97
C TRP A 248 10.42 11.88 19.23
N LEU A 249 11.69 11.49 19.38
CA LEU A 249 12.16 10.82 20.60
C LEU A 249 11.99 11.70 21.84
N TYR A 250 12.39 12.97 21.73
CA TYR A 250 12.24 13.97 22.79
C TYR A 250 10.76 14.13 23.17
N ALA A 251 9.88 14.36 22.18
CA ALA A 251 8.46 14.53 22.41
C ALA A 251 7.81 13.29 23.05
N LEU A 252 8.18 12.08 22.60
CA LEU A 252 7.70 10.83 23.20
C LEU A 252 8.17 10.68 24.65
N GLN A 253 9.45 10.91 24.92
CA GLN A 253 10.01 10.81 26.27
C GLN A 253 9.29 11.74 27.24
N HIS A 254 9.20 13.02 26.89
CA HIS A 254 8.62 14.03 27.77
C HIS A 254 7.12 13.83 27.96
N SER A 255 6.39 13.44 26.91
CA SER A 255 4.96 13.16 27.06
C SER A 255 4.64 11.98 27.99
N LEU A 256 5.48 10.94 27.99
CA LEU A 256 5.34 9.80 28.91
C LEU A 256 5.56 10.21 30.37
N VAL A 257 6.51 11.11 30.62
CA VAL A 257 6.80 11.65 31.95
C VAL A 257 5.68 12.57 32.43
N ASP A 258 5.21 13.46 31.55
CA ASP A 258 4.16 14.45 31.87
C ASP A 258 2.81 13.78 32.16
N SER A 259 2.52 12.65 31.52
CA SER A 259 1.19 11.99 31.57
C SER A 259 1.27 10.47 31.39
N PRO A 260 1.77 9.74 32.41
CA PRO A 260 1.99 8.29 32.32
C PRO A 260 0.70 7.47 32.29
N GLY A 261 -0.43 7.99 32.79
CA GLY A 261 -1.70 7.25 32.88
C GLY A 261 -2.82 7.70 31.94
N ASP A 262 -2.67 8.84 31.26
CA ASP A 262 -3.73 9.46 30.46
C ASP A 262 -3.26 9.65 29.02
N LYS A 263 -3.82 8.86 28.10
CA LYS A 263 -3.43 8.85 26.69
C LYS A 263 -3.69 10.19 26.00
N GLN A 264 -4.78 10.88 26.34
CA GLN A 264 -5.16 12.15 25.71
C GLN A 264 -4.25 13.28 26.20
N LYS A 265 -3.97 13.34 27.50
CA LYS A 265 -2.99 14.30 28.03
C LYS A 265 -1.58 14.02 27.51
N ARG A 266 -1.21 12.73 27.37
CA ARG A 266 0.06 12.33 26.75
C ARG A 266 0.14 12.80 25.30
N ALA A 267 -0.89 12.57 24.50
CA ALA A 267 -0.93 13.05 23.11
C ALA A 267 -0.81 14.59 23.04
N ALA A 268 -1.52 15.32 23.91
CA ALA A 268 -1.45 16.77 23.99
C ALA A 268 -0.05 17.28 24.41
N SER A 269 0.61 16.61 25.34
CA SER A 269 2.00 16.91 25.69
C SER A 269 2.95 16.58 24.53
N PHE A 270 2.78 15.44 23.87
CA PHE A 270 3.59 15.02 22.72
C PHE A 270 3.56 16.07 21.61
N ILE A 271 2.38 16.50 21.17
CA ILE A 271 2.28 17.49 20.09
C ILE A 271 2.84 18.85 20.50
N LYS A 272 2.72 19.22 21.79
CA LYS A 272 3.30 20.45 22.33
C LYS A 272 4.82 20.42 22.25
N HIS A 273 5.47 19.33 22.67
CA HIS A 273 6.93 19.19 22.62
C HIS A 273 7.47 19.04 21.20
N LEU A 274 6.67 18.52 20.27
CA LEU A 274 7.09 18.33 18.88
C LEU A 274 7.00 19.62 18.05
N THR A 275 6.14 20.57 18.45
CA THR A 275 5.90 21.82 17.72
C THR A 275 6.46 23.08 18.40
N SER A 276 7.07 22.92 19.58
CA SER A 276 7.78 23.98 20.32
C SER A 276 9.20 24.18 19.84
#